data_AF-A0A6L6F3W3-F1
#
_entry.id   AF-A0A6L6F3W3-F1
#
_cell.length_a   1.000
_cell.length_b   1.000
_cell.length_c   1.000
_cell.angle_alpha   90.00
_cell.angle_beta   90.00
_cell.angle_gamma   90.00
#
_symmetry.space_group_name_H-M   'P 1'
#
loop_
_entity.id
_entity.type
_entity.pdbx_description
1 polymer ?
#
loop_
_entity_poly.entity_id
_entity_poly.type
_entity_poly.pdbx_seq_one_letter_code
_entity_poly.pdbx_strand_id
1 'polypeptide(L)'
;MKKVILTLIFGVLIAPINSALAVEKPITVMSRNLYLGADVGVALKKIPNMPAAAQYMWDQVQKTDFSERKKILAEQIRAESPDVIGIQEATIWYCKAHFWSKKTEVFNFTEELIAELGGTYVVASKNGIQ
;
A
#
# COMPACT_ATOMS: atom_id res chain seq x y z
N MET A 1 -19.64 60.62 14.75
CA MET A 1 -19.24 59.52 13.83
C MET A 1 -17.74 59.20 13.92
N LYS A 2 -16.82 60.16 13.80
CA LYS A 2 -15.36 59.91 13.93
C LYS A 2 -14.91 59.30 15.27
N LYS A 3 -15.56 59.68 16.39
CA LYS A 3 -15.24 59.14 17.73
C LYS A 3 -15.65 57.66 17.92
N VAL A 4 -16.72 57.21 17.25
CA VAL A 4 -17.22 55.82 17.32
C VAL A 4 -16.33 54.88 16.49
N ILE A 5 -15.81 55.38 15.36
CA ILE A 5 -14.86 54.63 14.52
C ILE A 5 -13.53 54.40 15.27
N LEU A 6 -13.07 55.39 16.05
CA LEU A 6 -11.82 55.26 16.80
C LEU A 6 -11.89 54.23 17.94
N THR A 7 -13.07 54.07 18.57
CA THR A 7 -13.27 53.09 19.64
C THR A 7 -13.30 51.66 19.13
N LEU A 8 -13.84 51.42 17.93
CA LEU A 8 -13.84 50.09 17.31
C LEU A 8 -12.43 49.61 16.93
N ILE A 9 -11.56 50.52 16.48
CA ILE A 9 -10.19 50.18 16.07
C ILE A 9 -9.33 49.80 17.28
N PHE A 10 -9.57 50.40 18.45
CA PHE A 10 -8.82 50.09 19.67
C PHE A 10 -9.23 48.75 20.31
N GLY A 11 -10.49 48.32 20.14
CA GLY A 11 -10.98 47.05 20.67
C GLY A 11 -10.42 45.80 19.96
N VAL A 12 -10.04 45.91 18.68
CA VAL A 12 -9.47 44.79 17.90
C VAL A 12 -8.01 44.50 18.29
N LEU A 13 -7.28 45.49 18.81
CA LEU A 13 -5.87 45.34 19.19
C LEU A 13 -5.63 44.63 20.54
N ILE A 14 -6.68 44.40 21.33
CA ILE A 14 -6.58 43.79 22.67
C ILE A 14 -7.10 42.33 22.66
N ALA A 15 -7.50 41.80 21.50
CA ALA A 15 -7.83 40.38 21.41
C ALA A 15 -6.58 39.54 21.73
N PRO A 16 -6.64 38.58 22.67
CA PRO A 16 -5.52 37.70 22.94
C PRO A 16 -5.19 36.93 21.66
N ILE A 17 -3.97 37.12 21.17
CA ILE A 17 -3.40 36.26 20.14
C ILE A 17 -3.17 34.91 20.83
N ASN A 18 -4.18 34.04 20.77
CA ASN A 18 -3.97 32.64 21.09
C ASN A 18 -3.00 32.10 20.03
N SER A 19 -1.74 31.96 20.42
CA SER A 19 -0.76 31.23 19.62
C SER A 19 -1.34 29.85 19.34
N ALA A 20 -1.71 29.60 18.08
CA ALA A 20 -2.09 28.26 17.67
C ALA A 20 -0.85 27.38 17.83
N LEU A 21 -0.80 26.59 18.91
CA LEU A 21 0.19 25.54 19.03
C LEU A 21 -0.06 24.60 17.85
N ALA A 22 0.94 24.43 16.99
CA ALA A 22 0.88 23.45 15.92
C ALA A 22 0.67 22.09 16.58
N VAL A 23 -0.55 21.56 16.50
CA VAL A 23 -0.81 20.16 16.85
C VAL A 23 -0.07 19.35 15.81
N GLU A 24 1.02 18.69 16.22
CA GLU A 24 1.64 17.65 15.40
C GLU A 24 0.56 16.61 15.12
N LYS A 25 0.05 16.58 13.88
CA LYS A 25 -0.87 15.53 13.45
C LYS A 25 -0.04 14.26 13.29
N PRO A 26 -0.27 13.22 14.09
CA PRO A 26 0.44 11.96 13.91
C PRO A 26 0.08 11.37 12.55
N ILE A 27 1.08 10.79 11.89
CA ILE A 27 0.90 10.02 10.65
C ILE A 27 0.55 8.59 11.04
N THR A 28 -0.52 8.06 10.47
CA THR A 28 -0.94 6.67 10.65
C THR A 28 -0.21 5.78 9.64
N VAL A 29 0.33 4.66 10.13
CA VAL A 29 1.11 3.73 9.30
C VAL A 29 0.54 2.33 9.46
N MET A 30 0.28 1.68 8.33
CA MET A 30 -0.08 0.26 8.26
C MET A 30 1.10 -0.55 7.76
N SER A 31 1.32 -1.74 8.33
CA SER A 31 2.16 -2.77 7.73
C SER A 31 1.29 -3.94 7.26
N ARG A 32 1.50 -4.39 6.02
CA ARG A 32 0.76 -5.50 5.43
C ARG A 32 1.65 -6.39 4.57
N ASN A 33 1.67 -7.66 4.94
CA ASN A 33 2.15 -8.74 4.09
C ASN A 33 0.99 -9.21 3.20
N LEU A 34 1.17 -9.20 1.87
CA LEU A 34 0.14 -9.60 0.91
C LEU A 34 -0.04 -11.12 0.79
N TYR A 35 0.87 -11.88 1.40
CA TYR A 35 1.01 -13.32 1.27
C TYR A 35 1.23 -13.75 -0.19
N LEU A 36 2.38 -14.39 -0.43
CA LEU A 36 2.92 -14.85 -1.70
C LEU A 36 1.94 -15.76 -2.45
N GLY A 37 0.99 -16.35 -1.71
CA GLY A 37 0.00 -17.30 -2.20
C GLY A 37 0.43 -18.75 -2.03
N ALA A 38 1.57 -19.00 -1.37
CA ALA A 38 2.09 -20.34 -1.13
C ALA A 38 2.89 -20.42 0.17
N ASP A 39 2.92 -21.60 0.80
CA ASP A 39 3.80 -21.88 1.94
C ASP A 39 5.22 -22.22 1.46
N VAL A 40 6.14 -21.27 1.59
CA VAL A 40 7.54 -21.44 1.20
C VAL A 40 8.22 -22.55 2.01
N GLY A 41 7.85 -22.77 3.26
CA GLY A 41 8.40 -23.83 4.10
C GLY A 41 8.11 -25.23 3.55
N VAL A 42 6.93 -25.44 2.96
CA VAL A 42 6.59 -26.70 2.27
C VAL A 42 7.38 -26.84 0.96
N ALA A 43 7.60 -25.76 0.23
CA ALA A 43 8.43 -25.78 -0.98
C ALA A 43 9.89 -26.11 -0.66
N LEU A 44 10.46 -25.54 0.40
CA LEU A 44 11.84 -25.79 0.84
C LEU A 44 12.08 -27.26 1.20
N LYS A 45 11.09 -27.94 1.79
CA LYS A 45 11.15 -29.39 2.07
C LYS A 45 11.27 -30.27 0.82
N LYS A 46 11.00 -29.73 -0.37
CA LYS A 46 11.12 -30.45 -1.65
C LYS A 46 12.52 -30.33 -2.26
N ILE A 47 13.39 -29.49 -1.74
CA ILE A 47 14.79 -29.36 -2.19
C ILE A 47 15.55 -30.68 -1.92
N PRO A 48 16.43 -31.14 -2.84
CA PRO A 48 16.94 -30.44 -4.03
C PRO A 48 16.06 -30.52 -5.28
N ASN A 49 14.86 -31.09 -5.22
CA ASN A 49 13.94 -31.15 -6.36
C ASN A 49 13.25 -29.79 -6.61
N MET A 50 14.00 -28.87 -7.22
CA MET A 50 13.54 -27.52 -7.56
C MET A 50 12.28 -27.49 -8.45
N PRO A 51 12.13 -28.35 -9.48
CA PRO A 51 10.88 -28.40 -10.25
C PRO A 51 9.66 -28.71 -9.40
N ALA A 52 9.75 -29.67 -8.47
CA ALA A 52 8.64 -30.00 -7.58
C ALA A 52 8.33 -28.86 -6.58
N ALA A 53 9.35 -28.15 -6.10
CA ALA A 53 9.17 -26.97 -5.26
C ALA A 53 8.45 -25.84 -6.00
N ALA A 54 8.89 -25.53 -7.23
CA ALA A 54 8.30 -24.50 -8.07
C ALA A 54 6.85 -24.84 -8.45
N GLN A 55 6.59 -26.09 -8.86
CA GLN A 55 5.23 -26.54 -9.20
C GLN A 55 4.29 -26.42 -8.00
N TYR A 56 4.73 -26.84 -6.81
CA TYR A 56 3.93 -26.69 -5.60
C TYR A 56 3.56 -25.22 -5.34
N MET A 57 4.54 -24.32 -5.40
CA MET A 57 4.26 -22.89 -5.18
C MET A 57 3.29 -22.33 -6.23
N TRP A 58 3.45 -22.74 -7.49
CA TRP A 58 2.56 -22.33 -8.58
C TRP A 58 1.12 -22.83 -8.36
N ASP A 59 0.94 -24.09 -7.99
CA ASP A 59 -0.39 -24.66 -7.72
C ASP A 59 -1.08 -23.93 -6.56
N GLN A 60 -0.31 -23.54 -5.54
CA GLN A 60 -0.86 -22.79 -4.41
C GLN A 60 -1.23 -21.35 -4.77
N VAL A 61 -0.38 -20.61 -5.50
CA VAL A 61 -0.71 -19.21 -5.86
C VAL A 61 -1.96 -19.16 -6.74
N GLN A 62 -2.11 -20.10 -7.67
CA GLN A 62 -3.33 -20.24 -8.48
C GLN A 62 -4.55 -20.55 -7.61
N LYS A 63 -4.41 -21.47 -6.64
CA LYS A 63 -5.52 -21.90 -5.78
C LYS A 63 -5.96 -20.83 -4.78
N THR A 64 -5.04 -20.01 -4.30
CA THR A 64 -5.34 -18.94 -3.33
C THR A 64 -5.92 -17.68 -3.98
N ASP A 65 -6.02 -17.65 -5.31
CA ASP A 65 -6.67 -16.63 -6.14
C ASP A 65 -6.51 -15.19 -5.62
N PHE A 66 -5.45 -14.52 -6.09
CA PHE A 66 -5.22 -13.13 -5.70
C PHE A 66 -6.34 -12.17 -6.13
N SER A 67 -7.13 -12.51 -7.17
CA SER A 67 -8.21 -11.66 -7.65
C SER A 67 -9.34 -11.52 -6.63
N GLU A 68 -9.55 -12.53 -5.80
CA GLU A 68 -10.47 -12.49 -4.67
C GLU A 68 -9.81 -11.86 -3.45
N ARG A 69 -8.56 -12.25 -3.14
CA ARG A 69 -7.85 -11.74 -1.94
C ARG A 69 -7.63 -10.23 -1.97
N LYS A 70 -7.32 -9.64 -3.13
CA LYS A 70 -7.07 -8.20 -3.24
C LYS A 70 -8.27 -7.34 -2.82
N LYS A 71 -9.51 -7.83 -3.04
CA LYS A 71 -10.73 -7.13 -2.62
C LYS A 71 -10.82 -7.02 -1.10
N ILE A 72 -10.53 -8.13 -0.40
CA ILE A 72 -10.50 -8.20 1.07
C ILE A 72 -9.38 -7.30 1.61
N LEU A 73 -8.19 -7.35 1.01
CA LEU A 73 -7.06 -6.51 1.40
C LEU A 73 -7.38 -5.02 1.21
N ALA A 74 -8.00 -4.65 0.09
CA ALA A 74 -8.40 -3.27 -0.19
C ALA A 74 -9.50 -2.79 0.77
N GLU A 75 -10.45 -3.66 1.13
CA GLU A 75 -11.46 -3.34 2.15
C GLU A 75 -10.83 -3.06 3.52
N GLN A 76 -9.87 -3.89 3.95
CA GLN A 76 -9.13 -3.64 5.18
C GLN A 76 -8.39 -2.30 5.15
N ILE A 77 -7.71 -2.00 4.04
CA ILE A 77 -6.99 -0.74 3.88
C ILE A 77 -7.96 0.45 3.95
N ARG A 78 -9.10 0.37 3.26
CA ARG A 78 -10.13 1.42 3.30
C ARG A 78 -10.70 1.60 4.71
N ALA A 79 -10.96 0.51 5.43
CA ALA A 79 -11.52 0.58 6.79
C ALA A 79 -10.58 1.27 7.78
N GLU A 80 -9.28 0.98 7.70
CA GLU A 80 -8.27 1.58 8.58
C GLU A 80 -7.81 2.97 8.12
N SER A 81 -7.95 3.26 6.82
CA SER A 81 -7.58 4.54 6.19
C SER A 81 -6.18 5.07 6.60
N PRO A 82 -5.11 4.25 6.52
CA PRO A 82 -3.77 4.69 6.90
C PRO A 82 -3.23 5.75 5.92
N ASP A 83 -2.40 6.65 6.42
CA ASP A 83 -1.70 7.65 5.59
C ASP A 83 -0.58 6.99 4.77
N VAL A 84 0.11 5.99 5.33
CA VAL A 84 1.22 5.26 4.69
C VAL A 84 1.07 3.76 4.91
N ILE A 85 1.38 2.97 3.88
CA ILE A 85 1.33 1.50 3.94
C ILE A 85 2.69 0.92 3.57
N GLY A 86 3.30 0.17 4.49
CA GLY A 86 4.44 -0.68 4.22
C GLY A 86 3.98 -2.06 3.74
N ILE A 87 4.28 -2.41 2.50
CA ILE A 87 3.89 -3.68 1.89
C ILE A 87 5.05 -4.69 1.90
N GLN A 88 4.76 -5.94 2.29
CA GLN A 88 5.65 -7.10 2.13
C GLN A 88 5.03 -8.11 1.17
N GLU A 89 5.88 -8.95 0.57
CA GLU A 89 5.48 -9.93 -0.45
C GLU A 89 4.75 -9.25 -1.63
N ALA A 90 5.22 -8.06 -2.00
CA ALA A 90 4.90 -7.32 -3.22
C ALA A 90 5.43 -8.06 -4.46
N THR A 91 4.88 -9.24 -4.72
CA THR A 91 5.42 -10.19 -5.68
C THR A 91 4.84 -10.01 -7.08
N ILE A 92 5.72 -10.12 -8.07
CA ILE A 92 5.37 -10.30 -9.47
C ILE A 92 5.62 -11.75 -9.85
N TRP A 93 4.56 -12.45 -10.26
CA TRP A 93 4.64 -13.80 -10.82
C TRP A 93 4.75 -13.71 -12.33
N TYR A 94 5.80 -14.29 -12.89
CA TYR A 94 5.99 -14.36 -14.34
C TYR A 94 5.96 -15.80 -14.85
N CYS A 95 5.31 -15.99 -15.99
CA CYS A 95 5.44 -17.20 -16.79
C CYS A 95 6.52 -17.02 -17.85
N LYS A 96 7.25 -18.10 -18.12
CA LYS A 96 8.26 -18.15 -19.18
C LYS A 96 8.20 -19.55 -19.79
N ALA A 97 7.60 -19.66 -20.97
CA ALA A 97 7.34 -20.95 -21.62
C ALA A 97 8.62 -21.77 -21.87
N HIS A 98 9.70 -21.11 -22.30
CA HIS A 98 11.02 -21.71 -22.51
C HIS A 98 12.14 -20.81 -22.01
N PHE A 99 13.35 -21.33 -21.82
CA PHE A 99 14.47 -20.54 -21.29
C PHE A 99 14.86 -19.33 -22.17
N TRP A 100 14.50 -19.34 -23.45
CA TRP A 100 14.71 -18.23 -24.39
C TRP A 100 13.49 -17.31 -24.56
N SER A 101 12.33 -17.69 -24.03
CA SER A 101 11.10 -16.90 -24.14
C SER A 101 11.17 -15.61 -23.32
N LYS A 102 10.41 -14.59 -23.73
CA LYS A 102 10.16 -13.41 -22.89
C LYS A 102 9.40 -13.84 -21.62
N LYS A 103 9.59 -13.07 -20.55
CA LYS A 103 8.77 -13.19 -19.34
C LYS A 103 7.43 -12.52 -19.60
N THR A 104 6.35 -13.20 -19.26
CA THR A 104 5.00 -12.65 -19.26
C THR A 104 4.55 -12.54 -17.81
N GLU A 105 4.18 -11.34 -17.39
CA GLU A 105 3.57 -11.13 -16.08
C GLU A 105 2.20 -11.83 -16.02
N VAL A 106 1.97 -12.58 -14.95
CA VAL A 106 0.70 -13.26 -14.69
C VAL A 106 -0.02 -12.62 -13.52
N PHE A 107 0.73 -12.32 -12.45
CA PHE A 107 0.22 -11.55 -11.31
C PHE A 107 1.22 -10.47 -10.95
N ASN A 108 0.70 -9.33 -10.51
CA ASN A 108 1.47 -8.26 -9.91
C ASN A 108 0.69 -7.71 -8.74
N PHE A 109 1.02 -8.23 -7.56
CA PHE A 109 0.18 -8.01 -6.39
C PHE A 109 0.06 -6.54 -6.01
N THR A 110 1.11 -5.76 -6.24
CA THR A 110 1.12 -4.32 -5.96
C THR A 110 0.22 -3.56 -6.93
N GLU A 111 0.40 -3.74 -8.24
CA GLU A 111 -0.40 -3.04 -9.25
C GLU A 111 -1.87 -3.43 -9.17
N GLU A 112 -2.16 -4.72 -8.99
CA GLU A 112 -3.52 -5.21 -8.86
C GLU A 112 -4.22 -4.68 -7.60
N LEU A 113 -3.50 -4.58 -6.46
CA LEU A 113 -4.05 -4.00 -5.24
C LEU A 113 -4.27 -2.49 -5.38
N ILE A 114 -3.34 -1.76 -6.01
CA ILE A 114 -3.50 -0.32 -6.27
C ILE A 114 -4.69 -0.05 -7.19
N ALA A 115 -4.87 -0.88 -8.22
CA ALA A 115 -6.03 -0.81 -9.10
C ALA A 115 -7.33 -1.04 -8.32
N GLU A 116 -7.37 -2.03 -7.42
CA GLU A 116 -8.52 -2.32 -6.54
C GLU A 116 -8.79 -1.19 -5.51
N LEU A 117 -7.75 -0.46 -5.11
CA LEU A 117 -7.86 0.73 -4.25
C LEU A 117 -8.33 1.99 -4.99
N GLY A 118 -8.55 1.93 -6.31
CA GLY A 118 -9.19 3.00 -7.07
C GLY A 118 -8.40 4.31 -7.09
N GLY A 119 -7.07 4.25 -6.98
CA GLY A 119 -6.20 5.43 -7.05
C GLY A 119 -6.12 6.27 -5.78
N THR A 120 -6.66 5.80 -4.64
CA THR A 120 -6.49 6.47 -3.33
C THR A 120 -5.04 6.46 -2.85
N TYR A 121 -4.26 5.47 -3.30
CA TYR A 121 -2.85 5.30 -2.96
C TYR A 121 -1.98 5.26 -4.21
N VAL A 122 -0.73 5.67 -4.05
CA VAL A 122 0.31 5.61 -5.08
C VAL A 122 1.57 4.97 -4.51
N VAL A 123 2.35 4.30 -5.37
CA VAL A 123 3.68 3.82 -4.98
C VAL A 123 4.58 5.04 -4.73
N ALA A 124 5.16 5.11 -3.54
CA ALA A 124 6.13 6.14 -3.21
C ALA A 124 7.33 6.05 -4.16
N SER A 125 7.78 7.19 -4.68
CA SER A 125 8.96 7.27 -5.54
C SER A 125 9.95 8.29 -5.00
N LYS A 126 11.24 8.03 -5.17
CA LYS A 126 12.30 8.97 -4.87
C LYS A 126 12.84 9.54 -6.17
N ASN A 127 12.65 10.85 -6.39
CA ASN A 127 13.04 11.53 -7.64
C ASN A 127 12.39 10.92 -8.91
N GLY A 128 11.16 10.42 -8.78
CA GLY A 128 10.46 9.75 -9.89
C GLY A 128 10.93 8.33 -10.18
N ILE A 129 11.82 7.77 -9.36
CA ILE A 129 12.24 6.37 -9.42
C ILE A 129 11.53 5.61 -8.29
N GLN A 130 10.76 4.59 -8.67
CA GLN A 130 10.13 3.64 -7.75
C GLN A 130 11.12 2.54 -7.35
#